data_AF-A0A6J6IVG9-F1
#
_entry.id   AF-A0A6J6IVG9-F1
#
_cell.length_a   1.000
_cell.length_b   1.000
_cell.length_c   1.000
_cell.angle_alpha   90.00
_cell.angle_beta   90.00
_cell.angle_gamma   90.00
#
_symmetry.space_group_name_H-M   'P 1'
#
loop_
_entity.id
_entity.type
_entity.pdbx_description
1 polymer ?
#
loop_
_entity_poly.entity_id
_entity_poly.type
_entity_poly.pdbx_seq_one_letter_code
_entity_poly.pdbx_strand_id
1 'polypeptide(L)'
;MNKSILLLSSIVLTASLTSCAPAENYACDGFETGPQVESISVTGTLEEQPVVSFPSPLSAESVQSRVVIAGEGPVFTGRNLVEFEFAGYNGGNGQLIQQSSFDGTQTQTGSFGPGEVPNFCEALAGAKEGSRIVAIIPPDQAHSGEGVPALGVGAADSFIFVIDLKHVFLEKATGDSVAPEAGLPTVVTTPEGVPGVTIPSSAAPTELRVAQLIRGSGDVVEEGQKVTLHYSGFLWDSSEKFDSSWDSGEAVQFQMQDGALIEGFLSAVIGQPVGSQVIAVIPPALGYGDAGAGSIPPGATLVFVIDILGTNN
;
A
#
# COMPACT_ATOMS: atom_id res chain seq x y z
N MET A 1 63.20 42.41 -4.27
CA MET A 1 63.19 41.14 -3.50
C MET A 1 61.79 40.55 -3.60
N ASN A 2 61.65 39.54 -4.46
CA ASN A 2 60.40 38.83 -4.71
C ASN A 2 59.99 38.01 -3.48
N LYS A 3 58.71 38.08 -3.09
CA LYS A 3 58.06 37.00 -2.33
C LYS A 3 56.68 36.76 -2.92
N SER A 4 56.60 35.66 -3.65
CA SER A 4 55.40 35.03 -4.19
C SER A 4 54.45 34.61 -3.06
N ILE A 5 53.16 34.95 -3.17
CA ILE A 5 52.10 34.41 -2.32
C ILE A 5 51.38 33.33 -3.13
N LEU A 6 51.45 32.09 -2.64
CA LEU A 6 50.79 30.92 -3.19
C LEU A 6 49.28 30.99 -2.92
N LEU A 7 48.47 30.94 -3.98
CA LEU A 7 47.05 30.62 -3.91
C LEU A 7 46.90 29.10 -3.69
N LEU A 8 46.31 28.71 -2.55
CA LEU A 8 45.78 27.37 -2.34
C LEU A 8 44.34 27.35 -2.88
N SER A 9 44.11 26.70 -4.03
CA SER A 9 42.78 26.38 -4.51
C SER A 9 42.30 25.10 -3.85
N SER A 10 41.35 25.23 -2.93
CA SER A 10 40.62 24.11 -2.35
C SER A 10 39.60 23.61 -3.39
N ILE A 11 39.95 22.57 -4.14
CA ILE A 11 39.00 21.82 -4.96
C ILE A 11 38.10 21.05 -3.99
N VAL A 12 36.86 21.53 -3.81
CA VAL A 12 35.79 20.78 -3.15
C VAL A 12 35.33 19.73 -4.14
N LEU A 13 35.75 18.49 -3.92
CA LEU A 13 35.26 17.33 -4.65
C LEU A 13 33.85 17.01 -4.14
N THR A 14 32.82 17.51 -4.82
CA THR A 14 31.43 17.10 -4.58
C THR A 14 31.28 15.65 -5.02
N ALA A 15 31.30 14.73 -4.06
CA ALA A 15 30.85 13.36 -4.26
C ALA A 15 29.33 13.39 -4.48
N SER A 16 28.89 13.32 -5.74
CA SER A 16 27.53 12.97 -6.07
C SER A 16 27.30 11.54 -5.62
N LEU A 17 26.66 11.36 -4.47
CA LEU A 17 26.10 10.10 -4.04
C LEU A 17 24.97 9.75 -5.02
N THR A 18 25.31 9.07 -6.11
CA THR A 18 24.35 8.22 -6.80
C THR A 18 24.07 7.06 -5.86
N SER A 19 23.06 7.20 -5.00
CA SER A 19 22.50 6.05 -4.32
C SER A 19 21.95 5.13 -5.41
N CYS A 20 22.58 3.99 -5.62
CA CYS A 20 21.89 2.86 -6.23
C CYS A 20 20.80 2.43 -5.26
N ALA A 21 19.62 3.06 -5.35
CA ALA A 21 18.41 2.37 -4.96
C ALA A 21 18.34 1.11 -5.83
N PRO A 22 18.02 -0.08 -5.28
CA PRO A 22 17.69 -1.22 -6.12
C PRO A 22 16.62 -0.78 -7.12
N ALA A 23 16.65 -1.33 -8.33
CA ALA A 23 15.55 -1.15 -9.27
C ALA A 23 14.31 -1.72 -8.61
N GLU A 24 13.49 -0.85 -8.02
CA GLU A 24 12.19 -1.23 -7.52
C GLU A 24 11.35 -1.58 -8.75
N ASN A 25 10.82 -2.80 -8.77
CA ASN A 25 9.92 -3.23 -9.84
C ASN A 25 8.55 -2.62 -9.56
N TYR A 26 8.39 -1.35 -9.93
CA TYR A 26 7.09 -0.69 -9.93
C TYR A 26 6.14 -1.46 -10.85
N ALA A 27 4.91 -1.68 -10.38
CA ALA A 27 3.85 -2.17 -11.24
C ALA A 27 3.38 -1.09 -12.22
N CYS A 28 3.47 0.18 -11.80
CA CYS A 28 3.15 1.37 -12.59
C CYS A 28 4.42 1.95 -13.24
N ASP A 29 4.26 2.69 -14.34
CA ASP A 29 5.34 3.55 -14.82
C ASP A 29 5.57 4.68 -13.79
N GLY A 30 6.83 4.99 -13.50
CA GLY A 30 7.21 6.01 -12.51
C GLY A 30 6.80 7.42 -12.92
N PHE A 31 6.84 8.36 -11.96
CA PHE A 31 6.49 9.77 -12.20
C PHE A 31 7.07 10.35 -13.49
N GLU A 32 6.19 10.88 -14.34
CA GLU A 32 6.54 11.82 -15.40
C GLU A 32 6.26 13.24 -14.93
N THR A 33 7.27 14.11 -14.86
CA THR A 33 7.05 15.57 -14.68
C THR A 33 6.96 16.25 -16.04
N GLY A 34 6.27 17.38 -16.12
CA GLY A 34 6.15 18.14 -17.35
C GLY A 34 5.64 19.57 -17.17
N PRO A 35 5.64 20.37 -18.26
CA PRO A 35 5.34 21.80 -18.18
C PRO A 35 3.92 22.11 -17.67
N GLN A 36 2.98 21.18 -17.82
CA GLN A 36 1.59 21.41 -17.40
C GLN A 36 1.48 21.28 -15.88
N VAL A 37 2.06 20.24 -15.27
CA VAL A 37 2.06 20.09 -13.81
C VAL A 37 2.92 21.15 -13.11
N GLU A 38 4.00 21.62 -13.76
CA GLU A 38 4.82 22.74 -13.27
C GLU A 38 4.08 24.09 -13.28
N SER A 39 3.03 24.23 -14.10
CA SER A 39 2.19 25.43 -14.12
C SER A 39 1.19 25.51 -12.95
N ILE A 40 1.06 24.43 -12.17
CA ILE A 40 0.13 24.33 -11.04
C ILE A 40 0.87 24.75 -9.76
N SER A 41 0.39 25.83 -9.13
CA SER A 41 0.87 26.27 -7.82
C SER A 41 0.08 25.58 -6.72
N VAL A 42 0.79 24.95 -5.79
CA VAL A 42 0.23 24.32 -4.58
C VAL A 42 1.04 24.81 -3.39
N THR A 43 0.37 25.42 -2.42
CA THR A 43 0.98 25.96 -1.20
C THR A 43 0.19 25.56 0.04
N GLY A 44 0.77 25.73 1.22
CA GLY A 44 0.22 25.25 2.49
C GLY A 44 1.05 24.09 3.06
N THR A 45 0.88 23.79 4.34
CA THR A 45 1.52 22.65 5.00
C THR A 45 0.66 21.40 4.87
N LEU A 46 1.24 20.24 5.21
CA LEU A 46 0.44 19.04 5.49
C LEU A 46 -0.49 19.31 6.67
N GLU A 47 -1.55 18.52 6.79
CA GLU A 47 -2.58 18.65 7.84
C GLU A 47 -3.42 19.93 7.76
N GLU A 48 -3.25 20.69 6.67
CA GLU A 48 -4.04 21.86 6.35
C GLU A 48 -4.45 21.82 4.87
N GLN A 49 -5.59 22.43 4.58
CA GLN A 49 -6.12 22.51 3.22
C GLN A 49 -5.13 23.27 2.31
N PRO A 50 -4.71 22.69 1.18
CA PRO A 50 -3.81 23.37 0.26
C PRO A 50 -4.49 24.54 -0.44
N VAL A 51 -3.71 25.58 -0.75
CA VAL A 51 -4.12 26.63 -1.68
C VAL A 51 -3.58 26.26 -3.06
N VAL A 52 -4.50 26.08 -4.01
CA VAL A 52 -4.22 25.59 -5.37
C VAL A 52 -4.60 26.66 -6.40
N SER A 53 -3.72 26.90 -7.37
CA SER A 53 -3.97 27.84 -8.48
C SER A 53 -3.26 27.37 -9.76
N PHE A 54 -3.95 27.45 -10.89
CA PHE A 54 -3.43 27.05 -12.20
C PHE A 54 -4.16 27.81 -13.33
N PRO A 55 -3.59 27.93 -14.54
CA PRO A 55 -4.30 28.48 -15.70
C PRO A 55 -5.46 27.56 -16.10
N SER A 56 -6.58 28.12 -16.59
CA SER A 56 -7.70 27.33 -17.09
C SER A 56 -8.10 27.81 -18.49
N PRO A 57 -8.30 26.91 -19.47
CA PRO A 57 -8.16 25.45 -19.39
C PRO A 57 -6.69 24.99 -19.25
N LEU A 58 -6.49 23.82 -18.65
CA LEU A 58 -5.23 23.10 -18.55
C LEU A 58 -5.45 21.61 -18.86
N SER A 59 -4.57 21.03 -19.65
CA SER A 59 -4.57 19.60 -20.01
C SER A 59 -3.15 19.17 -20.38
N ALA A 60 -2.88 17.88 -20.31
CA ALA A 60 -1.61 17.25 -20.69
C ALA A 60 -1.84 16.14 -21.73
N GLU A 61 -0.77 15.68 -22.38
CA GLU A 61 -0.83 14.54 -23.33
C GLU A 61 -0.66 13.19 -22.63
N SER A 62 -0.03 13.19 -21.46
CA SER A 62 0.17 12.05 -20.56
C SER A 62 -0.09 12.49 -19.12
N VAL A 63 -0.16 11.54 -18.18
CA VAL A 63 -0.18 11.87 -16.75
C VAL A 63 1.10 12.62 -16.41
N GLN A 64 0.96 13.80 -15.81
CA GLN A 64 2.11 14.54 -15.29
C GLN A 64 1.94 14.77 -13.79
N SER A 65 2.97 14.45 -13.03
CA SER A 65 2.95 14.53 -11.56
C SER A 65 4.25 15.09 -11.02
N ARG A 66 4.16 15.76 -9.86
CA ARG A 66 5.33 16.15 -9.08
C ARG A 66 5.03 16.14 -7.59
N VAL A 67 6.06 15.83 -6.82
CA VAL A 67 6.03 15.92 -5.36
C VAL A 67 6.16 17.40 -4.96
N VAL A 68 5.15 17.91 -4.24
CA VAL A 68 5.13 19.26 -3.68
C VAL A 68 5.80 19.27 -2.29
N ILE A 69 5.47 18.28 -1.47
CA ILE A 69 6.08 18.05 -0.15
C ILE A 69 6.53 16.61 -0.13
N ALA A 70 7.81 16.36 0.16
CA ALA A 70 8.38 15.02 0.18
C ALA A 70 8.04 14.30 1.49
N GLY A 71 7.49 13.10 1.36
CA GLY A 71 7.35 12.15 2.45
C GLY A 71 8.61 11.30 2.66
N GLU A 72 8.65 10.60 3.79
CA GLU A 72 9.78 9.76 4.20
C GLU A 72 9.41 8.29 4.39
N GLY A 73 8.12 7.94 4.36
CA GLY A 73 7.65 6.59 4.62
C GLY A 73 7.76 5.66 3.39
N PRO A 74 7.03 4.51 3.43
CA PRO A 74 7.05 3.53 2.36
C PRO A 74 6.70 4.13 0.99
N VAL A 75 7.30 3.57 -0.05
CA VAL A 75 7.09 3.99 -1.44
C VAL A 75 5.85 3.28 -1.99
N PHE A 76 4.99 4.03 -2.69
CA PHE A 76 3.93 3.47 -3.49
C PHE A 76 4.51 2.86 -4.77
N THR A 77 4.41 1.54 -4.88
CA THR A 77 4.95 0.75 -5.98
C THR A 77 3.89 0.30 -7.00
N GLY A 78 2.61 0.51 -6.68
CA GLY A 78 1.45 0.11 -7.48
C GLY A 78 0.77 -1.12 -6.88
N ARG A 79 -0.58 -1.13 -6.84
CA ARG A 79 -1.40 -2.14 -6.13
C ARG A 79 -1.30 -2.13 -4.60
N ASN A 80 -0.42 -1.33 -4.01
CA ASN A 80 -0.48 -1.06 -2.58
C ASN A 80 -1.90 -0.55 -2.23
N LEU A 81 -2.42 -1.01 -1.10
CA LEU A 81 -3.49 -0.27 -0.45
C LEU A 81 -2.87 1.05 0.07
N VAL A 82 -3.57 2.15 -0.15
CA VAL A 82 -3.16 3.47 0.34
C VAL A 82 -4.32 4.15 1.05
N GLU A 83 -3.98 4.98 2.04
CA GLU A 83 -4.90 5.97 2.59
C GLU A 83 -4.44 7.35 2.18
N PHE A 84 -5.37 8.18 1.70
CA PHE A 84 -5.04 9.48 1.16
C PHE A 84 -6.16 10.50 1.38
N GLU A 85 -5.79 11.77 1.40
CA GLU A 85 -6.70 12.90 1.29
C GLU A 85 -6.47 13.58 -0.06
N PHE A 86 -7.50 14.21 -0.63
CA PHE A 86 -7.37 14.78 -1.97
C PHE A 86 -8.24 16.03 -2.19
N ALA A 87 -7.85 16.82 -3.18
CA ALA A 87 -8.69 17.82 -3.84
C ALA A 87 -8.62 17.57 -5.35
N GLY A 88 -9.79 17.39 -5.98
CA GLY A 88 -9.95 17.19 -7.41
C GLY A 88 -10.56 18.42 -8.07
N TYR A 89 -9.95 18.88 -9.17
CA TYR A 89 -10.38 20.04 -9.94
C TYR A 89 -10.62 19.65 -11.40
N ASN A 90 -11.61 20.30 -12.02
CA ASN A 90 -11.81 20.23 -13.46
C ASN A 90 -10.75 21.12 -14.14
N GLY A 91 -9.86 20.53 -14.94
CA GLY A 91 -8.81 21.26 -15.65
C GLY A 91 -9.33 22.13 -16.79
N GLY A 92 -10.50 21.84 -17.36
CA GLY A 92 -11.13 22.64 -18.42
C GLY A 92 -11.64 24.01 -17.94
N ASN A 93 -12.16 24.09 -16.71
CA ASN A 93 -12.80 25.31 -16.20
C ASN A 93 -12.26 25.81 -14.84
N GLY A 94 -11.33 25.08 -14.21
CA GLY A 94 -10.69 25.43 -12.95
C GLY A 94 -11.55 25.22 -11.71
N GLN A 95 -12.76 24.67 -11.84
CA GLN A 95 -13.66 24.47 -10.72
C GLN A 95 -13.19 23.31 -9.83
N LEU A 96 -13.26 23.53 -8.51
CA LEU A 96 -13.14 22.46 -7.54
C LEU A 96 -14.35 21.53 -7.66
N ILE A 97 -14.09 20.22 -7.82
CA ILE A 97 -15.10 19.18 -7.92
C ILE A 97 -15.42 18.63 -6.53
N GLN A 98 -14.38 18.17 -5.84
CA GLN A 98 -14.47 17.53 -4.53
C GLN A 98 -13.15 17.71 -3.79
N GLN A 99 -13.21 17.77 -2.47
CA GLN A 99 -12.04 17.71 -1.61
C GLN A 99 -12.37 17.12 -0.23
N SER A 100 -11.38 16.49 0.40
CA SER A 100 -11.35 16.18 1.84
C SER A 100 -11.02 17.42 2.68
N SER A 101 -11.01 17.26 4.00
CA SER A 101 -10.59 18.31 4.94
C SER A 101 -9.08 18.52 5.04
N PHE A 102 -8.26 17.54 4.63
CA PHE A 102 -6.80 17.55 4.76
C PHE A 102 -6.31 17.55 6.21
N ASP A 103 -7.17 17.22 7.17
CA ASP A 103 -6.88 17.17 8.60
C ASP A 103 -6.79 15.74 9.15
N GLY A 104 -6.73 14.75 8.25
CA GLY A 104 -6.69 13.32 8.57
C GLY A 104 -8.05 12.72 8.94
N THR A 105 -9.15 13.49 8.97
CA THR A 105 -10.47 12.97 9.38
C THR A 105 -11.33 12.46 8.23
N GLN A 106 -10.99 12.81 6.98
CA GLN A 106 -11.73 12.41 5.77
C GLN A 106 -10.83 11.68 4.76
N THR A 107 -10.06 10.72 5.26
CA THR A 107 -9.24 9.85 4.42
C THR A 107 -10.11 8.98 3.51
N GLN A 108 -9.59 8.73 2.31
CA GLN A 108 -10.07 7.71 1.39
C GLN A 108 -9.09 6.55 1.40
N THR A 109 -9.58 5.34 1.16
CA THR A 109 -8.77 4.14 0.99
C THR A 109 -8.95 3.62 -0.42
N GLY A 110 -7.85 3.24 -1.08
CA GLY A 110 -7.89 2.64 -2.40
C GLY A 110 -6.60 1.90 -2.72
N SER A 111 -6.65 0.98 -3.66
CA SER A 111 -5.48 0.38 -4.28
C SER A 111 -5.51 0.71 -5.76
N PHE A 112 -4.36 1.11 -6.33
CA PHE A 112 -4.30 1.54 -7.72
C PHE A 112 -3.34 0.70 -8.54
N GLY A 113 -3.89 -0.08 -9.48
CA GLY A 113 -3.14 -0.93 -10.40
C GLY A 113 -3.06 -0.37 -11.83
N PRO A 114 -2.22 -0.97 -12.69
CA PRO A 114 -2.10 -0.56 -14.09
C PRO A 114 -3.43 -0.66 -14.85
N GLY A 115 -3.75 0.37 -15.63
CA GLY A 115 -4.94 0.41 -16.48
C GLY A 115 -6.23 0.85 -15.78
N GLU A 116 -6.18 1.22 -14.51
CA GLU A 116 -7.31 1.83 -13.80
C GLU A 116 -7.55 3.29 -14.20
N VAL A 117 -8.79 3.72 -14.08
CA VAL A 117 -9.25 5.09 -14.40
C VAL A 117 -10.03 5.64 -13.20
N PRO A 118 -9.65 6.79 -12.62
CA PRO A 118 -8.51 7.63 -13.00
C PRO A 118 -7.16 6.93 -12.81
N ASN A 119 -6.17 7.21 -13.67
CA ASN A 119 -4.84 6.58 -13.62
C ASN A 119 -3.98 7.10 -12.43
N PHE A 120 -4.39 6.74 -11.22
CA PHE A 120 -3.64 7.03 -10.00
C PHE A 120 -2.38 6.17 -9.86
N CYS A 121 -2.31 5.03 -10.58
CA CYS A 121 -1.13 4.18 -10.62
C CYS A 121 0.10 5.00 -11.07
N GLU A 122 0.04 5.61 -12.25
CA GLU A 122 1.12 6.49 -12.75
C GLU A 122 1.21 7.80 -11.96
N ALA A 123 0.08 8.35 -11.52
CA ALA A 123 0.06 9.63 -10.81
C ALA A 123 0.72 9.57 -9.42
N LEU A 124 0.86 8.37 -8.83
CA LEU A 124 1.44 8.15 -7.51
C LEU A 124 2.71 7.30 -7.52
N ALA A 125 3.09 6.71 -8.66
CA ALA A 125 4.22 5.78 -8.77
C ALA A 125 5.54 6.40 -8.26
N GLY A 126 6.06 5.83 -7.17
CA GLY A 126 7.28 6.31 -6.52
C GLY A 126 7.05 7.38 -5.45
N ALA A 127 5.81 7.83 -5.18
CA ALA A 127 5.52 8.70 -4.04
C ALA A 127 5.79 7.96 -2.76
N LYS A 128 6.31 8.68 -1.77
CA LYS A 128 6.44 8.16 -0.41
C LYS A 128 5.24 8.56 0.42
N GLU A 129 4.85 7.68 1.34
CA GLU A 129 3.97 8.04 2.44
C GLU A 129 4.44 9.34 3.12
N GLY A 130 3.48 10.21 3.43
CA GLY A 130 3.69 11.56 3.92
C GLY A 130 3.88 12.62 2.83
N SER A 131 3.86 12.23 1.55
CA SER A 131 4.01 13.20 0.46
C SER A 131 2.72 13.97 0.17
N ARG A 132 2.85 15.24 -0.22
CA ARG A 132 1.84 15.96 -0.99
C ARG A 132 2.24 15.92 -2.46
N ILE A 133 1.39 15.37 -3.30
CA ILE A 133 1.57 15.23 -4.75
C ILE A 133 0.58 16.16 -5.45
N VAL A 134 0.99 16.73 -6.58
CA VAL A 134 0.06 17.30 -7.55
C VAL A 134 0.20 16.55 -8.86
N ALA A 135 -0.94 16.18 -9.44
CA ALA A 135 -1.03 15.44 -10.69
C ALA A 135 -2.05 16.07 -11.63
N ILE A 136 -1.78 16.01 -12.93
CA ILE A 136 -2.74 16.27 -13.99
C ILE A 136 -2.91 14.98 -14.81
N ILE A 137 -4.15 14.51 -14.91
CA ILE A 137 -4.52 13.28 -15.60
C ILE A 137 -5.34 13.66 -16.84
N PRO A 138 -4.90 13.27 -18.05
CA PRO A 138 -5.59 13.62 -19.29
C PRO A 138 -6.96 12.93 -19.40
N PRO A 139 -7.90 13.44 -20.22
CA PRO A 139 -9.31 13.01 -20.22
C PRO A 139 -9.52 11.50 -20.46
N ASP A 140 -8.73 10.89 -21.32
CA ASP A 140 -8.75 9.45 -21.63
C ASP A 140 -8.33 8.59 -20.44
N GLN A 141 -7.45 9.10 -19.59
CA GLN A 141 -6.98 8.40 -18.39
C GLN A 141 -7.68 8.85 -17.10
N ALA A 142 -8.45 9.95 -17.15
CA ALA A 142 -9.22 10.48 -16.03
C ALA A 142 -10.64 9.90 -15.98
N HIS A 143 -11.28 9.78 -17.15
CA HIS A 143 -12.67 9.35 -17.27
C HIS A 143 -12.95 8.75 -18.67
N SER A 144 -11.95 8.07 -19.25
CA SER A 144 -12.06 7.39 -20.56
C SER A 144 -12.49 8.29 -21.72
N GLY A 145 -12.32 9.62 -21.60
CA GLY A 145 -12.76 10.59 -22.61
C GLY A 145 -14.27 10.80 -22.69
N GLU A 146 -15.06 10.24 -21.78
CA GLU A 146 -16.53 10.34 -21.80
C GLU A 146 -17.05 11.60 -21.07
N GLY A 147 -16.25 12.15 -20.16
CA GLY A 147 -16.62 13.21 -19.24
C GLY A 147 -17.43 12.68 -18.05
N VAL A 148 -17.74 13.57 -17.11
CA VAL A 148 -18.58 13.28 -15.94
C VAL A 148 -19.61 14.39 -15.80
N PRO A 149 -20.72 14.36 -16.57
CA PRO A 149 -21.70 15.45 -16.61
C PRO A 149 -22.29 15.80 -15.25
N ALA A 150 -22.44 14.82 -14.36
CA ALA A 150 -22.94 15.02 -12.99
C ALA A 150 -22.02 15.92 -12.15
N LEU A 151 -20.74 15.99 -12.49
CA LEU A 151 -19.72 16.81 -11.84
C LEU A 151 -19.36 18.06 -12.68
N GLY A 152 -20.07 18.31 -13.78
CA GLY A 152 -19.77 19.42 -14.69
C GLY A 152 -18.47 19.23 -15.48
N VAL A 153 -18.07 17.99 -15.73
CA VAL A 153 -16.84 17.62 -16.43
C VAL A 153 -17.16 17.18 -17.85
N GLY A 154 -16.61 17.87 -18.85
CA GLY A 154 -16.73 17.54 -20.26
C GLY A 154 -15.76 16.46 -20.71
N ALA A 155 -16.04 15.85 -21.86
CA ALA A 155 -15.22 14.78 -22.46
C ALA A 155 -13.75 15.15 -22.73
N ALA A 156 -13.44 16.45 -22.85
CA ALA A 156 -12.10 16.96 -23.11
C ALA A 156 -11.44 17.58 -21.87
N ASP A 157 -12.12 17.58 -20.73
CA ASP A 157 -11.62 18.19 -19.51
C ASP A 157 -10.64 17.24 -18.81
N SER A 158 -9.46 17.72 -18.43
CA SER A 158 -8.54 16.93 -17.62
C SER A 158 -8.96 16.96 -16.14
N PHE A 159 -8.40 16.07 -15.33
CA PHE A 159 -8.44 16.22 -13.87
C PHE A 159 -7.11 16.68 -13.33
N ILE A 160 -7.17 17.62 -12.38
CA ILE A 160 -6.04 18.01 -11.55
C ILE A 160 -6.33 17.51 -10.14
N PHE A 161 -5.41 16.74 -9.59
CA PHE A 161 -5.49 16.24 -8.22
C PHE A 161 -4.34 16.82 -7.39
N VAL A 162 -4.67 17.26 -6.18
CA VAL A 162 -3.69 17.42 -5.09
C VAL A 162 -3.98 16.33 -4.08
N ILE A 163 -2.98 15.52 -3.75
CA ILE A 163 -3.13 14.29 -2.95
C ILE A 163 -2.14 14.34 -1.79
N ASP A 164 -2.64 14.17 -0.58
CA ASP A 164 -1.82 13.88 0.60
C ASP A 164 -1.85 12.38 0.82
N LEU A 165 -0.72 11.72 0.57
CA LEU A 165 -0.58 10.28 0.74
C LEU A 165 -0.32 9.98 2.22
N LYS A 166 -1.37 9.64 2.96
CA LYS A 166 -1.33 9.50 4.42
C LYS A 166 -0.68 8.19 4.85
N HIS A 167 -1.05 7.09 4.20
CA HIS A 167 -0.45 5.77 4.43
C HIS A 167 -0.22 5.01 3.13
N VAL A 168 0.89 4.29 3.05
CA VAL A 168 1.19 3.32 2.00
C VAL A 168 1.47 1.97 2.66
N PHE A 169 0.51 1.05 2.57
CA PHE A 169 0.70 -0.29 3.11
C PHE A 169 1.59 -1.12 2.19
N LEU A 170 2.38 -2.02 2.77
CA LEU A 170 3.21 -2.93 2.01
C LEU A 170 2.34 -3.81 1.07
N GLU A 171 2.83 -4.17 -0.12
CA GLU A 171 2.13 -5.13 -0.99
C GLU A 171 2.16 -6.56 -0.43
N LYS A 172 3.22 -6.88 0.33
CA LYS A 172 3.48 -8.20 0.91
C LYS A 172 4.42 -8.06 2.11
N ALA A 173 4.60 -9.15 2.85
CA ALA A 173 5.58 -9.22 3.92
C ALA A 173 6.99 -8.84 3.42
N THR A 174 7.69 -8.02 4.19
CA THR A 174 9.07 -7.60 3.94
C THR A 174 9.90 -7.80 5.21
N GLY A 175 11.08 -8.41 5.06
CA GLY A 175 11.95 -8.67 6.20
C GLY A 175 12.86 -9.87 6.01
N ASP A 176 13.40 -10.35 7.13
CA ASP A 176 14.35 -11.45 7.14
C ASP A 176 13.64 -12.79 7.14
N SER A 177 14.05 -13.70 6.25
CA SER A 177 13.55 -15.07 6.26
C SER A 177 13.90 -15.79 7.55
N VAL A 178 12.93 -16.49 8.12
CA VAL A 178 13.06 -17.28 9.33
C VAL A 178 13.07 -18.76 8.97
N ALA A 179 13.93 -19.54 9.62
CA ALA A 179 14.03 -20.97 9.38
C ALA A 179 12.71 -21.69 9.71
N PRO A 180 12.23 -22.61 8.84
CA PRO A 180 10.99 -23.34 9.11
C PRO A 180 11.05 -24.15 10.42
N GLU A 181 9.96 -24.11 11.19
CA GLU A 181 9.83 -24.94 12.39
C GLU A 181 9.38 -26.36 12.05
N ALA A 182 9.99 -27.35 12.71
CA ALA A 182 9.63 -28.75 12.52
C ALA A 182 8.18 -29.02 12.96
N GLY A 183 7.44 -29.74 12.11
CA GLY A 183 6.04 -30.13 12.37
C GLY A 183 5.00 -29.08 11.96
N LEU A 184 5.41 -27.91 11.48
CA LEU A 184 4.51 -26.96 10.82
C LEU A 184 4.47 -27.20 9.30
N PRO A 185 3.38 -26.77 8.63
CA PRO A 185 3.34 -26.77 7.17
C PRO A 185 4.47 -25.92 6.59
N THR A 186 4.99 -26.34 5.44
CA THR A 186 5.95 -25.52 4.69
C THR A 186 5.20 -24.59 3.76
N VAL A 187 5.77 -23.40 3.53
CA VAL A 187 5.18 -22.37 2.68
C VAL A 187 6.09 -22.05 1.52
N VAL A 188 5.50 -21.88 0.35
CA VAL A 188 6.13 -21.33 -0.85
C VAL A 188 5.30 -20.14 -1.33
N THR A 189 5.95 -19.08 -1.80
CA THR A 189 5.27 -17.87 -2.26
C THR A 189 5.61 -17.59 -3.72
N THR A 190 4.63 -17.14 -4.50
CA THR A 190 4.90 -16.60 -5.85
C THR A 190 5.70 -15.29 -5.76
N PRO A 191 6.26 -14.78 -6.88
CA PRO A 191 6.90 -13.46 -6.89
C PRO A 191 6.00 -12.33 -6.38
N GLU A 192 4.69 -12.43 -6.61
CA GLU A 192 3.67 -11.48 -6.17
C GLU A 192 3.33 -11.61 -4.68
N GLY A 193 3.78 -12.68 -4.01
CA GLY A 193 3.55 -12.92 -2.58
C GLY A 193 2.51 -13.98 -2.26
N VAL A 194 1.78 -14.50 -3.26
CA VAL A 194 0.69 -15.45 -3.03
C VAL A 194 1.21 -16.75 -2.42
N PRO A 195 0.77 -17.15 -1.22
CA PRO A 195 1.29 -18.32 -0.55
C PRO A 195 0.60 -19.61 -1.01
N GLY A 196 1.37 -20.69 -1.05
CA GLY A 196 0.90 -22.07 -1.11
C GLY A 196 1.52 -22.87 0.02
N VAL A 197 0.82 -23.92 0.48
CA VAL A 197 1.24 -24.73 1.63
C VAL A 197 1.47 -26.19 1.24
N THR A 198 2.40 -26.85 1.92
CA THR A 198 2.47 -28.32 1.98
C THR A 198 2.33 -28.74 3.44
N ILE A 199 1.21 -29.40 3.75
CA ILE A 199 0.89 -29.82 5.11
C ILE A 199 1.48 -31.22 5.37
N PRO A 200 2.18 -31.43 6.50
CA PRO A 200 2.76 -32.73 6.81
C PRO A 200 1.67 -33.80 7.04
N SER A 201 1.98 -35.06 6.78
CA SER A 201 1.07 -36.19 7.02
C SER A 201 0.90 -36.57 8.51
N SER A 202 1.54 -35.84 9.41
CA SER A 202 1.36 -35.98 10.85
C SER A 202 -0.03 -35.51 11.29
N ALA A 203 -0.47 -35.96 12.46
CA ALA A 203 -1.68 -35.43 13.07
C ALA A 203 -1.59 -33.91 13.26
N ALA A 204 -2.73 -33.24 13.09
CA ALA A 204 -2.87 -31.81 13.38
C ALA A 204 -2.51 -31.51 14.86
N PRO A 205 -1.80 -30.40 15.12
CA PRO A 205 -1.65 -29.88 16.48
C PRO A 205 -3.01 -29.64 17.15
N THR A 206 -3.12 -30.01 18.42
CA THR A 206 -4.31 -29.74 19.24
C THR A 206 -4.30 -28.38 19.91
N GLU A 207 -3.15 -27.71 19.90
CA GLU A 207 -2.93 -26.36 20.42
C GLU A 207 -2.58 -25.41 19.27
N LEU A 208 -2.86 -24.12 19.47
CA LEU A 208 -2.43 -23.09 18.51
C LEU A 208 -0.91 -23.15 18.35
N ARG A 209 -0.47 -23.18 17.09
CA ARG A 209 0.94 -23.02 16.74
C ARG A 209 1.10 -21.85 15.80
N VAL A 210 2.00 -20.94 16.12
CA VAL A 210 2.32 -19.76 15.31
C VAL A 210 3.82 -19.71 15.11
N ALA A 211 4.26 -19.47 13.88
CA ALA A 211 5.67 -19.25 13.57
C ALA A 211 5.81 -18.13 12.54
N GLN A 212 6.89 -17.37 12.65
CA GLN A 212 7.30 -16.43 11.61
C GLN A 212 7.98 -17.19 10.47
N LEU A 213 7.62 -16.82 9.24
CA LEU A 213 8.30 -17.23 8.01
C LEU A 213 9.19 -16.10 7.49
N ILE A 214 8.72 -14.87 7.67
CA ILE A 214 9.45 -13.63 7.47
C ILE A 214 9.28 -12.81 8.75
N ARG A 215 10.37 -12.31 9.30
CA ARG A 215 10.36 -11.38 10.42
C ARG A 215 10.38 -9.95 9.89
N GLY A 216 9.26 -9.26 10.04
CA GLY A 216 9.15 -7.84 9.76
C GLY A 216 9.95 -6.98 10.75
N SER A 217 10.11 -5.71 10.39
CA SER A 217 10.86 -4.72 11.16
C SER A 217 10.04 -3.47 11.52
N GLY A 218 8.77 -3.42 11.13
CA GLY A 218 7.87 -2.32 11.49
C GLY A 218 7.31 -2.44 12.90
N ASP A 219 6.37 -1.56 13.22
CA ASP A 219 5.74 -1.50 14.53
C ASP A 219 5.05 -2.82 14.89
N VAL A 220 5.03 -3.14 16.18
CA VAL A 220 4.40 -4.35 16.69
C VAL A 220 2.89 -4.13 16.72
N VAL A 221 2.13 -5.09 16.17
CA VAL A 221 0.67 -5.08 16.22
C VAL A 221 0.20 -5.22 17.66
N GLU A 222 -0.63 -4.28 18.09
CA GLU A 222 -1.28 -4.25 19.41
C GLU A 222 -2.78 -4.61 19.30
N GLU A 223 -3.33 -5.07 20.43
CA GLU A 223 -4.77 -5.31 20.55
C GLU A 223 -5.54 -3.99 20.36
N GLY A 224 -6.65 -4.04 19.63
CA GLY A 224 -7.48 -2.88 19.33
C GLY A 224 -6.95 -2.01 18.18
N GLN A 225 -5.87 -2.40 17.50
CA GLN A 225 -5.45 -1.73 16.26
C GLN A 225 -6.23 -2.24 15.04
N LYS A 226 -6.37 -1.35 14.05
CA LYS A 226 -6.80 -1.76 12.71
C LYS A 226 -5.55 -2.18 11.93
N VAL A 227 -5.55 -3.41 11.41
CA VAL A 227 -4.40 -3.99 10.71
C VAL A 227 -4.77 -4.25 9.27
N THR A 228 -3.92 -3.77 8.37
CA THR A 228 -3.95 -4.11 6.94
C THR A 228 -3.12 -5.36 6.73
N LEU A 229 -3.71 -6.38 6.11
CA LEU A 229 -3.04 -7.65 5.87
C LEU A 229 -3.48 -8.31 4.57
N HIS A 230 -2.65 -9.23 4.11
CA HIS A 230 -3.08 -10.29 3.22
C HIS A 230 -3.08 -11.62 3.96
N TYR A 231 -3.97 -12.54 3.57
CA TYR A 231 -4.00 -13.90 4.10
C TYR A 231 -4.42 -14.93 3.05
N SER A 232 -4.03 -16.18 3.29
CA SER A 232 -4.66 -17.36 2.68
C SER A 232 -4.92 -18.41 3.76
N GLY A 233 -6.14 -18.95 3.77
CA GLY A 233 -6.61 -19.99 4.67
C GLY A 233 -6.74 -21.33 3.96
N PHE A 234 -6.23 -22.39 4.57
CA PHE A 234 -6.23 -23.76 4.07
C PHE A 234 -6.76 -24.75 5.13
N LEU A 235 -7.35 -25.84 4.68
CA LEU A 235 -7.75 -26.95 5.55
C LEU A 235 -6.55 -27.88 5.79
N TRP A 236 -6.27 -28.23 7.04
CA TRP A 236 -5.17 -29.15 7.39
C TRP A 236 -5.26 -30.48 6.64
N ASP A 237 -6.44 -31.11 6.63
CA ASP A 237 -6.59 -32.49 6.14
C ASP A 237 -6.47 -32.63 4.62
N SER A 238 -6.86 -31.60 3.85
CA SER A 238 -6.88 -31.64 2.38
C SER A 238 -5.85 -30.74 1.72
N SER A 239 -5.24 -29.81 2.48
CA SER A 239 -4.48 -28.67 1.93
C SER A 239 -5.27 -27.77 0.98
N GLU A 240 -6.60 -27.91 0.96
CA GLU A 240 -7.47 -27.10 0.11
C GLU A 240 -7.58 -25.69 0.67
N LYS A 241 -7.34 -24.69 -0.20
CA LYS A 241 -7.54 -23.28 0.13
C LYS A 241 -9.03 -22.99 0.21
N PHE A 242 -9.51 -22.52 1.35
CA PHE A 242 -10.93 -22.20 1.54
C PHE A 242 -11.21 -20.70 1.40
N ASP A 243 -10.21 -19.84 1.61
CA ASP A 243 -10.34 -18.38 1.50
C ASP A 243 -8.98 -17.71 1.32
N SER A 244 -8.92 -16.56 0.66
CA SER A 244 -7.69 -15.81 0.43
C SER A 244 -7.93 -14.40 -0.09
N SER A 245 -7.41 -13.38 0.59
CA SER A 245 -7.46 -11.99 0.10
C SER A 245 -6.70 -11.82 -1.22
N TRP A 246 -5.64 -12.60 -1.43
CA TRP A 246 -4.85 -12.58 -2.66
C TRP A 246 -5.66 -12.91 -3.93
N ASP A 247 -6.80 -13.60 -3.81
CA ASP A 247 -7.63 -13.95 -4.97
C ASP A 247 -8.34 -12.73 -5.57
N SER A 248 -8.58 -11.71 -4.74
CA SER A 248 -9.10 -10.40 -5.18
C SER A 248 -7.98 -9.43 -5.60
N GLY A 249 -6.74 -9.70 -5.19
CA GLY A 249 -5.60 -8.80 -5.37
C GLY A 249 -5.59 -7.61 -4.41
N GLU A 250 -6.58 -7.48 -3.52
CA GLU A 250 -6.70 -6.36 -2.59
C GLU A 250 -6.39 -6.79 -1.15
N ALA A 251 -5.62 -5.96 -0.44
CA ALA A 251 -5.39 -6.15 0.99
C ALA A 251 -6.66 -5.86 1.77
N VAL A 252 -6.84 -6.57 2.87
CA VAL A 252 -8.01 -6.41 3.75
C VAL A 252 -7.60 -5.74 5.05
N GLN A 253 -8.55 -5.02 5.64
CA GLN A 253 -8.34 -4.37 6.93
C GLN A 253 -9.26 -4.99 7.98
N PHE A 254 -8.67 -5.44 9.08
CA PHE A 254 -9.41 -6.00 10.21
C PHE A 254 -9.09 -5.29 11.51
N GLN A 255 -10.11 -5.18 12.36
CA GLN A 255 -9.95 -4.72 13.73
C GLN A 255 -9.42 -5.88 14.58
N MET A 256 -8.26 -5.71 15.22
CA MET A 256 -7.67 -6.72 16.12
C MET A 256 -8.37 -6.71 17.47
N GLN A 257 -9.64 -7.11 17.48
CA GLN A 257 -10.50 -7.10 18.65
C GLN A 257 -11.28 -8.41 18.78
N ASP A 258 -11.47 -8.85 20.02
CA ASP A 258 -12.31 -10.00 20.35
C ASP A 258 -13.71 -9.90 19.74
N GLY A 259 -14.17 -11.02 19.18
CA GLY A 259 -15.49 -11.15 18.55
C GLY A 259 -15.57 -10.65 17.10
N ALA A 260 -14.55 -9.96 16.59
CA ALA A 260 -14.48 -9.58 15.18
C ALA A 260 -13.90 -10.71 14.30
N LEU A 261 -12.97 -11.49 14.85
CA LEU A 261 -12.26 -12.58 14.17
C LEU A 261 -12.24 -13.83 15.07
N ILE A 262 -11.89 -14.98 14.49
CA ILE A 262 -11.62 -16.19 15.27
C ILE A 262 -10.38 -15.97 16.17
N GLU A 263 -10.44 -16.46 17.42
CA GLU A 263 -9.43 -16.23 18.46
C GLU A 263 -8.02 -16.63 18.03
N GLY A 264 -7.88 -17.75 17.30
CA GLY A 264 -6.59 -18.22 16.81
C GLY A 264 -5.96 -17.31 15.76
N PHE A 265 -6.77 -16.63 14.94
CA PHE A 265 -6.27 -15.67 13.95
C PHE A 265 -5.80 -14.40 14.65
N LEU A 266 -6.61 -13.88 15.57
CA LEU A 266 -6.25 -12.72 16.39
C LEU A 266 -4.94 -12.94 17.14
N SER A 267 -4.81 -14.08 17.82
CA SER A 267 -3.61 -14.49 18.56
C SER A 267 -2.38 -14.69 17.67
N ALA A 268 -2.57 -15.02 16.38
CA ALA A 268 -1.47 -15.18 15.45
C ALA A 268 -0.89 -13.84 14.96
N VAL A 269 -1.72 -12.79 14.92
CA VAL A 269 -1.36 -11.48 14.38
C VAL A 269 -0.87 -10.53 15.49
N ILE A 270 -1.52 -10.50 16.65
CA ILE A 270 -1.10 -9.65 17.78
C ILE A 270 0.32 -10.00 18.22
N GLY A 271 1.14 -8.98 18.48
CA GLY A 271 2.53 -9.12 18.93
C GLY A 271 3.53 -9.37 17.80
N GLN A 272 3.07 -9.46 16.54
CA GLN A 272 3.95 -9.56 15.38
C GLN A 272 4.33 -8.17 14.86
N PRO A 273 5.57 -7.97 14.40
CA PRO A 273 5.95 -6.72 13.75
C PRO A 273 5.36 -6.63 12.34
N VAL A 274 4.96 -5.43 11.92
CA VAL A 274 4.60 -5.10 10.54
C VAL A 274 5.73 -5.50 9.59
N GLY A 275 5.35 -6.03 8.42
CA GLY A 275 6.23 -6.67 7.45
C GLY A 275 6.40 -8.17 7.67
N SER A 276 5.89 -8.74 8.76
CA SER A 276 6.01 -10.19 8.99
C SER A 276 5.10 -11.01 8.09
N GLN A 277 5.60 -12.18 7.69
CA GLN A 277 4.76 -13.29 7.23
C GLN A 277 4.71 -14.32 8.34
N VAL A 278 3.52 -14.69 8.80
CA VAL A 278 3.31 -15.71 9.82
C VAL A 278 2.51 -16.88 9.27
N ILE A 279 2.84 -18.07 9.74
CA ILE A 279 1.99 -19.25 9.60
C ILE A 279 1.34 -19.56 10.94
N ALA A 280 0.03 -19.81 10.92
CA ALA A 280 -0.74 -20.20 12.09
C ALA A 280 -1.50 -21.50 11.81
N VAL A 281 -1.34 -22.48 12.70
CA VAL A 281 -2.14 -23.71 12.72
C VAL A 281 -3.14 -23.60 13.86
N ILE A 282 -4.40 -23.43 13.52
CA ILE A 282 -5.47 -23.08 14.44
C ILE A 282 -6.36 -24.31 14.68
N PRO A 283 -6.36 -24.90 15.90
CA PRO A 283 -7.25 -26.00 16.21
C PRO A 283 -8.71 -25.53 16.23
N PRO A 284 -9.69 -26.45 16.09
CA PRO A 284 -11.11 -26.10 15.94
C PRO A 284 -11.65 -25.23 17.09
N ALA A 285 -11.17 -25.46 18.31
CA ALA A 285 -11.57 -24.71 19.51
C ALA A 285 -11.25 -23.21 19.43
N LEU A 286 -10.25 -22.82 18.64
CA LEU A 286 -9.84 -21.42 18.40
C LEU A 286 -10.22 -20.94 16.99
N GLY A 287 -11.00 -21.74 16.27
CA GLY A 287 -11.50 -21.49 14.91
C GLY A 287 -13.02 -21.54 14.87
N TYR A 288 -13.58 -22.37 13.99
CA TYR A 288 -15.03 -22.48 13.77
C TYR A 288 -15.71 -23.63 14.53
N GLY A 289 -14.97 -24.32 15.42
CA GLY A 289 -15.49 -25.37 16.30
C GLY A 289 -16.20 -26.52 15.59
N ASP A 290 -17.09 -27.20 16.31
CA ASP A 290 -17.88 -28.32 15.82
C ASP A 290 -19.00 -27.91 14.86
N ALA A 291 -19.22 -26.61 14.66
CA ALA A 291 -20.22 -26.10 13.73
C ALA A 291 -19.66 -25.98 12.30
N GLY A 292 -18.39 -25.60 12.15
CA GLY A 292 -17.82 -25.20 10.87
C GLY A 292 -18.40 -23.86 10.38
N ALA A 293 -18.04 -23.46 9.16
CA ALA A 293 -18.55 -22.22 8.54
C ALA A 293 -18.40 -22.26 7.01
N GLY A 294 -19.49 -22.11 6.26
CA GLY A 294 -19.44 -22.10 4.80
C GLY A 294 -18.83 -23.40 4.24
N SER A 295 -17.69 -23.28 3.57
CA SER A 295 -16.90 -24.41 3.04
C SER A 295 -16.04 -25.14 4.09
N ILE A 296 -15.92 -24.57 5.30
CA ILE A 296 -15.11 -25.11 6.39
C ILE A 296 -15.90 -26.18 7.14
N PRO A 297 -15.45 -27.46 7.17
CA PRO A 297 -16.16 -28.53 7.86
C PRO A 297 -16.18 -28.35 9.39
N PRO A 298 -17.18 -28.95 10.08
CA PRO A 298 -17.15 -29.19 11.52
C PRO A 298 -15.82 -29.78 12.00
N GLY A 299 -15.24 -29.21 13.06
CA GLY A 299 -14.03 -29.75 13.69
C GLY A 299 -12.76 -29.60 12.85
N ALA A 300 -12.75 -28.73 11.83
CA ALA A 300 -11.59 -28.53 10.98
C ALA A 300 -10.45 -27.78 11.68
N THR A 301 -9.22 -28.28 11.53
CA THR A 301 -8.00 -27.50 11.84
C THR A 301 -7.64 -26.64 10.64
N LEU A 302 -7.37 -25.37 10.88
CA LEU A 302 -7.07 -24.39 9.84
C LEU A 302 -5.58 -24.09 9.80
N VAL A 303 -5.08 -23.80 8.61
CA VAL A 303 -3.74 -23.25 8.38
C VAL A 303 -3.90 -21.89 7.73
N PHE A 304 -3.40 -20.84 8.37
CA PHE A 304 -3.33 -19.52 7.78
C PHE A 304 -1.89 -19.14 7.48
N VAL A 305 -1.67 -18.53 6.32
CA VAL A 305 -0.46 -17.76 6.02
C VAL A 305 -0.88 -16.30 5.91
N ILE A 306 -0.26 -15.43 6.71
CA ILE A 306 -0.70 -14.04 6.90
C ILE A 306 0.51 -13.11 6.70
N ASP A 307 0.37 -12.17 5.78
CA ASP A 307 1.31 -11.06 5.58
C ASP A 307 0.75 -9.82 6.26
N ILE A 308 1.49 -9.28 7.24
CA ILE A 308 1.08 -8.09 8.01
C ILE A 308 1.66 -6.85 7.34
N LEU A 309 0.81 -6.03 6.73
CA LEU A 309 1.21 -5.01 5.76
C LEU A 309 1.29 -3.60 6.35
N GLY A 310 0.60 -3.37 7.46
CA GLY A 310 0.68 -2.14 8.25
C GLY A 310 -0.43 -2.04 9.28
N THR A 311 -0.36 -1.00 10.10
CA THR A 311 -1.37 -0.69 11.11
C THR A 311 -1.84 0.74 10.97
N ASN A 312 -3.08 0.98 11.40
CA ASN A 312 -3.67 2.30 11.54
C ASN A 312 -4.19 2.45 12.97
N ASN A 313 -4.09 3.66 13.48
CA ASN A 313 -4.70 4.08 14.75
C ASN A 313 -5.91 4.97 14.48
#